data_AF-A0A089ZVE0-F1
#
_entry.id   AF-A0A089ZVE0-F1
#
_cell.length_a   1.000
_cell.length_b   1.000
_cell.length_c   1.000
_cell.angle_alpha   90.00
_cell.angle_beta   90.00
_cell.angle_gamma   90.00
#
_symmetry.space_group_name_H-M   'P 1'
#
loop_
_entity.id
_entity.type
_entity.pdbx_description
1 polymer ?
#
loop_
_entity_poly.entity_id
_entity_poly.type
_entity_poly.pdbx_seq_one_letter_code
_entity_poly.pdbx_strand_id
1 'polypeptide(L)'
;MAFLKDTEREQLRQLVKACLLEISKLKIELKKCQKESSKSMIQEHSKLQELQIKQNKEIQKKEAEIQKLLNQLEEKDSKIEELQKVRDQFKLLTQKPKKDLTSFQSNVYLLLPDREDNLENLYEWIIDMGFTELTLQNFEHALRNLERKGYYRSQERDGTVLWKKIEKD
;
A
#
# COMPACT_ATOMS: atom_id res chain seq x y z
N MET A 1 63.61 69.12 -41.00
CA MET A 1 63.19 68.00 -40.13
C MET A 1 61.83 68.18 -39.46
N ALA A 2 61.17 69.35 -39.50
CA ALA A 2 59.88 69.57 -38.84
C ALA A 2 58.66 68.92 -39.55
N PHE A 3 58.64 68.89 -40.89
CA PHE A 3 57.51 68.37 -41.67
C PHE A 3 57.32 66.83 -41.59
N LEU A 4 58.39 66.07 -41.35
CA LEU A 4 58.32 64.60 -41.19
C LEU A 4 57.70 64.20 -39.85
N LYS A 5 57.90 65.01 -38.80
CA LYS A 5 57.28 64.78 -37.48
C LYS A 5 55.76 64.97 -37.48
N ASP A 6 55.23 65.83 -38.36
CA ASP A 6 53.79 66.06 -38.46
C ASP A 6 53.05 64.93 -39.20
N THR A 7 53.74 64.23 -40.12
CA THR A 7 53.17 63.11 -40.88
C THR A 7 53.05 61.84 -40.03
N GLU A 8 54.07 61.50 -39.26
CA GLU A 8 54.03 60.37 -38.30
C GLU A 8 52.97 60.59 -37.22
N ARG A 9 52.84 61.83 -36.74
CA ARG A 9 51.83 62.21 -35.75
C ARG A 9 50.39 62.04 -36.28
N GLU A 10 50.18 62.37 -37.55
CA GLU A 10 48.87 62.20 -38.19
C GLU A 10 48.56 60.72 -38.47
N GLN A 11 49.54 59.92 -38.88
CA GLN A 11 49.39 58.47 -39.01
C GLN A 11 49.05 57.81 -37.67
N LEU A 12 49.71 58.22 -36.58
CA LEU A 12 49.37 57.79 -35.22
C LEU A 12 47.94 58.17 -34.83
N ARG A 13 47.47 59.37 -35.16
CA ARG A 13 46.08 59.79 -34.91
C ARG A 13 45.08 58.95 -35.69
N GLN A 14 45.37 58.64 -36.95
CA GLN A 14 44.52 57.79 -37.78
C GLN A 14 44.45 56.36 -37.23
N LEU A 15 45.58 55.81 -36.79
CA LEU A 15 45.64 54.49 -36.15
C LEU A 15 44.82 54.47 -34.85
N VAL A 16 45.01 55.46 -33.97
CA VAL A 16 44.25 55.57 -32.72
C VAL A 16 42.75 55.70 -33.01
N LYS A 17 42.35 56.47 -34.03
CA LYS A 17 40.95 56.59 -34.43
C LYS A 17 40.38 55.27 -34.94
N ALA A 18 41.15 54.51 -35.74
CA ALA A 18 40.76 53.19 -36.22
C ALA A 18 40.60 52.20 -35.06
N CYS A 19 41.57 52.15 -34.13
CA CYS A 19 41.48 51.32 -32.93
C CYS A 19 40.27 51.69 -32.06
N LEU A 20 39.97 52.97 -31.86
CA LEU A 20 38.81 53.41 -31.09
C LEU A 20 37.47 53.01 -31.74
N LEU A 21 37.38 53.06 -33.07
CA LEU A 21 36.22 52.60 -33.81
C LEU A 21 36.06 51.07 -33.69
N GLU A 22 37.16 50.34 -33.77
CA GLU A 22 37.15 48.88 -33.61
C GLU A 22 36.75 48.46 -32.19
N ILE A 23 37.29 49.13 -31.15
CA ILE A 23 36.88 48.93 -29.76
C ILE A 23 35.39 49.22 -29.58
N SER A 24 34.86 50.27 -30.21
CA SER A 24 33.45 50.64 -30.13
C SER A 24 32.56 49.60 -30.84
N LYS A 25 32.99 49.07 -31.99
CA LYS A 25 32.31 47.98 -32.71
C LYS A 25 32.26 46.71 -31.86
N LEU A 26 33.41 46.29 -31.32
CA LEU A 26 33.52 45.12 -30.44
C LEU A 26 32.67 45.26 -29.18
N LYS A 27 32.60 46.46 -28.59
CA LYS A 27 31.74 46.74 -27.42
C LYS A 27 30.25 46.60 -27.75
N ILE A 28 29.82 46.99 -28.95
CA ILE A 28 28.44 46.82 -29.41
C ILE A 28 28.13 45.35 -29.66
N GLU A 29 29.02 44.62 -30.33
CA GLU A 29 28.88 43.19 -30.59
C GLU A 29 28.81 42.39 -29.29
N LEU A 30 29.69 42.68 -28.32
CA LEU A 30 29.68 42.05 -27.00
C LEU A 30 28.35 42.29 -26.27
N LYS A 31 27.83 43.53 -26.29
CA LYS A 31 26.50 43.83 -25.71
C LYS A 31 25.37 43.08 -26.40
N LYS A 32 25.48 42.85 -27.72
CA LYS A 32 24.48 42.09 -28.49
C LYS A 32 24.53 40.61 -28.12
N CYS A 33 25.72 40.01 -28.12
CA CYS A 33 25.92 38.61 -27.71
C CYS A 33 25.46 38.37 -26.26
N GLN A 34 25.74 39.29 -25.34
CA GLN A 34 25.30 39.17 -23.95
C GLN A 34 23.77 39.18 -23.84
N LYS A 35 23.09 40.08 -24.57
CA LYS A 35 21.61 40.12 -24.60
C LYS A 35 21.00 38.87 -25.21
N GLU A 36 21.57 38.36 -26.29
CA GLU A 36 21.11 37.12 -26.94
C GLU A 36 21.31 35.91 -26.03
N SER A 37 22.47 35.80 -25.39
CA SER A 37 22.76 34.77 -24.40
C SER A 37 21.79 34.78 -23.22
N SER A 38 21.52 35.96 -22.62
CA SER A 38 20.54 36.08 -21.54
C SER A 38 19.13 35.69 -21.98
N LYS A 39 18.70 36.06 -23.19
CA LYS A 39 17.40 35.65 -23.74
C LYS A 39 17.30 34.14 -23.93
N SER A 40 18.37 33.51 -24.45
CA SER A 40 18.44 32.06 -24.63
C SER A 40 18.31 31.33 -23.30
N MET A 41 19.07 31.76 -22.28
CA MET A 41 19.01 31.14 -20.94
C MET A 41 17.61 31.24 -20.32
N ILE A 42 16.94 32.39 -20.44
CA ILE A 42 15.58 32.56 -19.90
C ILE A 42 14.60 31.61 -20.61
N GLN A 43 14.72 31.45 -21.93
CA GLN A 43 13.84 30.58 -22.71
C GLN A 43 14.11 29.09 -22.43
N GLU A 44 15.36 28.69 -22.22
CA GLU A 44 15.71 27.33 -21.82
C GLU A 44 15.20 27.02 -20.41
N HIS A 45 15.37 27.95 -19.47
CA HIS A 45 14.88 27.80 -18.11
C HIS A 45 13.35 27.68 -18.08
N SER A 46 12.61 28.47 -18.88
CA SER A 46 11.15 28.36 -18.94
C SER A 46 10.71 27.00 -19.49
N LYS A 47 11.36 26.49 -20.54
CA LYS A 47 11.09 25.16 -21.10
C LYS A 47 11.37 24.04 -20.08
N LEU A 48 12.48 24.12 -19.36
CA LEU A 48 12.83 23.16 -18.31
C LEU A 48 11.78 23.17 -17.18
N GLN A 49 11.33 24.36 -16.77
CA GLN A 49 10.30 24.50 -15.75
C GLN A 49 8.96 23.91 -16.21
N GLU A 50 8.56 24.13 -17.46
CA GLU A 50 7.36 23.51 -18.03
C GLU A 50 7.45 21.98 -18.08
N LEU A 51 8.62 21.44 -18.46
CA LEU A 51 8.86 19.99 -18.46
C LEU A 51 8.79 19.41 -17.05
N GLN A 52 9.40 20.06 -16.05
CA GLN A 52 9.31 19.65 -14.66
C GLN A 52 7.86 19.66 -14.15
N ILE A 53 7.07 20.70 -14.48
CA ILE A 53 5.66 20.75 -14.10
C ILE A 53 4.87 19.61 -14.72
N LYS A 54 5.10 19.30 -16.00
CA LYS A 54 4.43 18.18 -16.68
C LYS A 54 4.81 16.85 -16.06
N GLN A 55 6.10 16.63 -15.82
CA GLN A 55 6.61 15.40 -15.22
C GLN A 55 6.07 15.20 -13.80
N ASN A 56 6.05 16.25 -12.97
CA ASN A 56 5.49 16.19 -11.63
C ASN A 56 3.99 15.86 -11.65
N LYS A 57 3.22 16.42 -12.60
CA LYS A 57 1.81 16.08 -12.77
C LYS A 57 1.60 14.62 -13.17
N GLU A 58 2.46 14.07 -14.04
CA GLU A 58 2.39 12.65 -14.39
C GLU A 58 2.76 11.75 -13.21
N ILE A 59 3.79 12.10 -12.44
CA ILE A 59 4.18 11.38 -11.24
C ILE A 59 3.02 11.36 -10.24
N GLN A 60 2.42 12.51 -9.94
CA GLN A 60 1.27 12.59 -9.03
C GLN A 60 0.07 11.75 -9.49
N LYS A 61 -0.20 11.73 -10.81
CA LYS A 61 -1.27 10.88 -11.37
C LYS A 61 -0.97 9.39 -11.17
N LYS A 62 0.27 8.97 -11.46
CA LYS A 62 0.70 7.59 -11.27
C LYS A 62 0.70 7.18 -9.79
N GLU A 63 1.13 8.07 -8.90
CA GLU A 63 1.08 7.83 -7.45
C GLU A 63 -0.36 7.64 -6.96
N ALA A 64 -1.29 8.49 -7.41
CA ALA A 64 -2.71 8.35 -7.09
C ALA A 64 -3.30 7.03 -7.63
N GLU A 65 -2.91 6.61 -8.83
CA GLU A 65 -3.32 5.34 -9.42
C GLU A 65 -2.75 4.14 -8.64
N ILE A 66 -1.48 4.19 -8.26
CA ILE A 66 -0.84 3.17 -7.41
C ILE A 66 -1.59 3.04 -6.07
N GLN A 67 -1.88 4.16 -5.40
CA GLN A 67 -2.63 4.14 -4.14
C GLN A 67 -4.03 3.54 -4.30
N LYS A 68 -4.72 3.88 -5.39
CA LYS A 68 -6.03 3.29 -5.71
C LYS A 68 -5.94 1.78 -5.92
N LEU A 69 -4.92 1.31 -6.65
CA LEU A 69 -4.71 -0.11 -6.92
C LEU A 69 -4.34 -0.88 -5.64
N LEU A 70 -3.53 -0.30 -4.75
CA LEU A 70 -3.19 -0.89 -3.46
C LEU A 70 -4.45 -1.06 -2.58
N ASN A 71 -5.29 -0.03 -2.47
CA ASN A 71 -6.54 -0.13 -1.71
C ASN A 71 -7.48 -1.22 -2.28
N GLN A 72 -7.55 -1.35 -3.62
CA GLN A 72 -8.34 -2.40 -4.26
C GLN A 72 -7.77 -3.80 -4.04
N LEU A 73 -6.45 -3.93 -3.90
CA LEU A 73 -5.80 -5.20 -3.56
C LEU A 73 -6.11 -5.59 -2.11
N GLU A 74 -5.95 -4.67 -1.16
CA GLU A 74 -6.26 -4.92 0.26
C GLU A 74 -7.73 -5.33 0.47
N GLU A 75 -8.67 -4.66 -0.20
CA GLU A 75 -10.09 -5.00 -0.15
C GLU A 75 -10.34 -6.43 -0.69
N LYS A 76 -9.70 -6.78 -1.82
CA LYS A 76 -9.84 -8.10 -2.43
C LYS A 76 -9.19 -9.19 -1.58
N ASP A 77 -8.02 -8.94 -1.00
CA ASP A 77 -7.33 -9.90 -0.15
C ASP A 77 -8.16 -10.18 1.11
N SER A 78 -8.72 -9.14 1.75
CA SER A 78 -9.65 -9.28 2.88
C SER A 78 -10.85 -10.15 2.52
N LYS A 79 -11.45 -9.91 1.34
CA LYS A 79 -12.58 -10.70 0.85
C LYS A 79 -12.20 -12.16 0.52
N ILE A 80 -10.99 -12.37 0.01
CA ILE A 80 -10.46 -13.72 -0.24
C ILE A 80 -10.28 -14.47 1.08
N GLU A 81 -9.76 -13.83 2.12
CA GLU A 81 -9.63 -14.43 3.46
C GLU A 81 -10.99 -14.84 4.03
N GLU A 82 -12.00 -13.97 3.94
CA GLU A 82 -13.37 -14.30 4.36
C GLU A 82 -13.92 -15.50 3.59
N LEU A 83 -13.78 -15.53 2.26
CA LEU A 83 -14.22 -16.65 1.43
C LEU A 83 -13.47 -17.95 1.74
N GLN A 84 -12.18 -17.87 2.07
CA GLN A 84 -11.41 -19.03 2.50
C GLN A 84 -11.92 -19.59 3.83
N LYS A 85 -12.22 -18.73 4.80
CA LYS A 85 -12.85 -19.13 6.07
C LYS A 85 -14.17 -19.86 5.83
N VAL A 86 -15.06 -19.28 5.02
CA VAL A 86 -16.35 -19.91 4.66
C VAL A 86 -16.15 -21.25 3.97
N ARG A 87 -15.21 -21.33 3.01
CA ARG A 87 -14.89 -22.58 2.30
C ARG A 87 -14.42 -23.66 3.28
N ASP A 88 -13.55 -23.31 4.22
CA ASP A 88 -12.98 -24.28 5.16
C ASP A 88 -14.04 -24.73 6.20
N GLN A 89 -14.92 -23.82 6.65
CA GLN A 89 -16.11 -24.16 7.44
C GLN A 89 -17.06 -25.10 6.68
N PHE A 90 -17.34 -24.82 5.41
CA PHE A 90 -18.20 -25.65 4.58
C PHE A 90 -17.62 -27.06 4.38
N LYS A 91 -16.29 -27.16 4.21
CA LYS A 91 -15.61 -28.46 4.19
C LYS A 91 -15.83 -29.23 5.49
N LEU A 92 -15.72 -28.58 6.66
CA LEU A 92 -15.99 -29.24 7.95
C LEU A 92 -17.44 -29.74 8.05
N LEU A 93 -18.41 -28.93 7.63
CA LEU A 93 -19.84 -29.30 7.63
C LEU A 93 -20.21 -30.45 6.69
N THR A 94 -19.45 -30.61 5.60
CA THR A 94 -19.68 -31.66 4.60
C THR A 94 -18.86 -32.91 4.86
N GLN A 95 -18.04 -32.94 5.91
CA GLN A 95 -17.35 -34.15 6.33
C GLN A 95 -18.34 -35.22 6.79
N LYS A 96 -17.92 -36.48 6.65
CA LYS A 96 -18.71 -37.59 7.18
C LYS A 96 -18.86 -37.43 8.69
N PRO A 97 -20.07 -37.64 9.24
CA PRO A 97 -20.26 -37.64 10.68
C PRO A 97 -19.27 -38.57 11.37
N LYS A 98 -18.72 -38.13 12.49
CA LYS A 98 -17.80 -38.93 13.31
C LYS A 98 -18.55 -40.14 13.87
N LYS A 99 -17.83 -41.25 14.04
CA LYS A 99 -18.41 -42.52 14.50
C LYS A 99 -19.16 -42.30 15.83
N ASP A 100 -20.36 -42.85 15.93
CA ASP A 100 -21.23 -42.75 17.10
C ASP A 100 -21.78 -41.33 17.41
N LEU A 101 -21.58 -40.33 16.53
CA LEU A 101 -22.18 -39.00 16.65
C LEU A 101 -23.32 -38.79 15.64
N THR A 102 -24.33 -37.99 16.03
CA THR A 102 -25.30 -37.48 15.05
C THR A 102 -24.63 -36.45 14.13
N SER A 103 -25.25 -36.13 12.99
CA SER A 103 -24.74 -35.08 12.10
C SER A 103 -24.57 -33.74 12.83
N PHE A 104 -25.54 -33.38 13.66
CA PHE A 104 -25.46 -32.17 14.49
C PHE A 104 -24.29 -32.22 15.48
N GLN A 105 -24.14 -33.32 16.24
CA GLN A 105 -23.02 -33.47 17.20
C GLN A 105 -21.66 -33.45 16.51
N SER A 106 -21.56 -34.06 15.33
CA SER A 106 -20.34 -34.05 14.52
C SER A 106 -20.00 -32.64 14.07
N ASN A 107 -20.98 -31.89 13.58
CA ASN A 107 -20.79 -30.51 13.16
C ASN A 107 -20.36 -29.62 14.34
N VAL A 108 -21.01 -29.74 15.50
CA VAL A 108 -20.62 -29.03 16.71
C VAL A 108 -19.16 -29.34 17.09
N TYR A 109 -18.77 -30.62 17.10
CA TYR A 109 -17.39 -31.00 17.40
C TYR A 109 -16.37 -30.47 16.38
N LEU A 110 -16.68 -30.51 15.09
CA LEU A 110 -15.76 -30.09 14.02
C LEU A 110 -15.58 -28.57 13.97
N LEU A 111 -16.65 -27.80 14.25
CA LEU A 111 -16.64 -26.34 14.11
C LEU A 111 -16.16 -25.58 15.34
N LEU A 112 -16.25 -26.18 16.53
CA LEU A 112 -15.69 -25.57 17.73
C LEU A 112 -14.17 -25.43 17.62
N PRO A 113 -13.54 -24.49 18.34
CA PRO A 113 -12.10 -24.37 18.35
C PRO A 113 -11.46 -25.51 19.15
N ASP A 114 -10.19 -25.83 18.87
CA ASP A 114 -9.45 -26.87 19.61
C ASP A 114 -8.91 -26.38 20.97
N ARG A 115 -9.03 -25.07 21.24
CA ARG A 115 -8.64 -24.45 22.51
C ARG A 115 -9.59 -24.85 23.63
N GLU A 116 -9.04 -24.91 24.84
CA GLU A 116 -9.84 -25.06 26.07
C GLU A 116 -10.54 -23.73 26.38
N ASP A 117 -11.86 -23.77 26.57
CA ASP A 117 -12.66 -22.57 26.77
C ASP A 117 -13.92 -22.87 27.61
N ASN A 118 -14.61 -21.84 28.11
CA ASN A 118 -15.84 -22.01 28.89
C ASN A 118 -17.07 -22.22 28.00
N LEU A 119 -18.21 -22.56 28.62
CA LEU A 119 -19.45 -22.88 27.90
C LEU A 119 -19.96 -21.68 27.08
N GLU A 120 -19.94 -20.48 27.66
CA GLU A 120 -20.46 -19.26 27.07
C GLU A 120 -19.65 -18.86 25.81
N ASN A 121 -18.32 -18.88 25.90
CA ASN A 121 -17.43 -18.54 24.80
C ASN A 121 -17.54 -19.54 23.64
N LEU A 122 -17.66 -20.84 23.95
CA LEU A 122 -17.88 -21.87 22.93
C LEU A 122 -19.26 -21.76 22.28
N TYR A 123 -20.26 -21.34 23.05
CA TYR A 123 -21.60 -21.08 22.53
C TYR A 123 -21.61 -19.89 21.59
N GLU A 124 -21.03 -18.75 21.99
CA GLU A 124 -20.87 -17.56 21.14
C GLU A 124 -20.15 -17.93 19.84
N TRP A 125 -19.08 -18.72 19.92
CA TRP A 125 -18.37 -19.22 18.73
C TRP A 125 -19.29 -19.96 17.76
N ILE A 126 -20.15 -20.86 18.25
CA ILE A 126 -21.05 -21.63 17.38
C ILE A 126 -22.19 -20.77 16.81
N ILE A 127 -22.67 -19.79 17.57
CA ILE A 127 -23.66 -18.82 17.11
C ILE A 127 -23.07 -17.97 15.97
N ASP A 128 -21.84 -17.48 16.13
CA ASP A 128 -21.13 -16.71 15.11
C ASP A 128 -20.87 -17.51 13.83
N MET A 129 -20.80 -18.84 13.94
CA MET A 129 -20.63 -19.76 12.80
C MET A 129 -21.97 -20.08 12.10
N GLY A 130 -23.09 -19.52 12.56
CA GLY A 130 -24.39 -19.57 11.89
C GLY A 130 -25.44 -20.47 12.54
N PHE A 131 -25.21 -21.00 13.74
CA PHE A 131 -26.20 -21.80 14.48
C PHE A 131 -27.18 -20.93 15.28
N THR A 132 -27.71 -19.87 14.69
CA THR A 132 -28.47 -18.81 15.37
C THR A 132 -29.75 -19.28 16.09
N GLU A 133 -30.30 -20.42 15.71
CA GLU A 133 -31.48 -21.03 16.35
C GLU A 133 -31.12 -21.92 17.56
N LEU A 134 -29.84 -22.15 17.82
CA LEU A 134 -29.38 -22.98 18.93
C LEU A 134 -29.52 -22.22 20.24
N THR A 135 -30.09 -22.86 21.26
CA THR A 135 -30.11 -22.31 22.63
C THR A 135 -28.90 -22.80 23.43
N LEU A 136 -28.47 -22.00 24.40
CA LEU A 136 -27.36 -22.36 25.30
C LEU A 136 -27.58 -23.73 25.97
N GLN A 137 -28.80 -24.02 26.41
CA GLN A 137 -29.16 -25.31 27.02
C GLN A 137 -28.98 -26.47 26.05
N ASN A 138 -29.46 -26.33 24.80
CA ASN A 138 -29.31 -27.36 23.78
C ASN A 138 -27.84 -27.58 23.42
N PHE A 139 -27.05 -26.51 23.39
CA PHE A 139 -25.62 -26.56 23.17
C PHE A 139 -24.89 -27.27 24.32
N GLU A 140 -25.19 -26.94 25.57
CA GLU A 140 -24.63 -27.62 26.74
C GLU A 140 -24.95 -29.12 26.71
N HIS A 141 -26.19 -29.49 26.39
CA HIS A 141 -26.57 -30.89 26.21
C HIS A 141 -25.78 -31.57 25.07
N ALA A 142 -25.45 -30.85 24.00
CA ALA A 142 -24.59 -31.37 22.95
C ALA A 142 -23.16 -31.61 23.45
N LEU A 143 -22.56 -30.66 24.18
CA LEU A 143 -21.23 -30.80 24.79
C LEU A 143 -21.15 -31.95 25.79
N ARG A 144 -22.15 -32.09 26.67
CA ARG A 144 -22.24 -33.22 27.62
C ARG A 144 -22.33 -34.56 26.89
N ASN A 145 -23.05 -34.61 25.76
CA ASN A 145 -23.10 -35.81 24.94
C ASN A 145 -21.77 -36.12 24.25
N LEU A 146 -21.04 -35.10 23.79
CA LEU A 146 -19.70 -35.24 23.23
C LEU A 146 -18.71 -35.73 24.29
N GLU A 147 -18.80 -35.22 25.51
CA GLU A 147 -18.02 -35.68 26.67
C GLU A 147 -18.31 -37.13 27.00
N ARG A 148 -19.59 -37.52 27.12
CA ARG A 148 -20.00 -38.92 27.37
C ARG A 148 -19.45 -39.88 26.31
N LYS A 149 -19.30 -39.42 25.07
CA LYS A 149 -18.78 -40.22 23.95
C LYS A 149 -17.25 -40.11 23.81
N GLY A 150 -16.58 -39.34 24.67
CA GLY A 150 -15.13 -39.20 24.74
C GLY A 150 -14.51 -38.24 23.71
N TYR A 151 -15.31 -37.36 23.11
CA TYR A 151 -14.84 -36.32 22.18
C TYR A 151 -14.46 -35.01 22.89
N TYR A 152 -14.93 -34.82 24.12
CA TYR A 152 -14.63 -33.66 24.96
C TYR A 152 -14.32 -34.09 26.38
N ARG A 153 -13.67 -33.20 27.14
CA ARG A 153 -13.48 -33.31 28.58
C ARG A 153 -13.80 -31.99 29.24
N SER A 154 -14.60 -32.01 30.28
CA SER A 154 -14.77 -30.86 31.17
C SER A 154 -13.77 -30.90 32.34
N GLN A 155 -13.27 -29.74 32.74
CA GLN A 155 -12.47 -29.53 33.94
C GLN A 155 -13.00 -28.30 34.66
N GLU A 156 -13.29 -28.42 35.95
CA GLU A 156 -13.66 -27.27 36.77
C GLU A 156 -12.38 -26.59 37.28
N ARG A 157 -12.23 -25.29 37.01
CA ARG A 157 -11.17 -24.44 37.55
C ARG A 157 -11.78 -23.13 38.02
N ASP A 158 -11.49 -22.76 39.27
CA ASP A 158 -11.92 -21.48 39.87
C ASP A 158 -13.43 -21.21 39.72
N GLY A 159 -14.25 -22.27 39.87
CA GLY A 159 -15.72 -22.19 39.75
C GLY A 159 -16.25 -22.08 38.33
N THR A 160 -15.39 -22.18 37.32
CA THR A 160 -15.77 -22.20 35.89
C THR A 160 -15.48 -23.56 35.28
N VAL A 161 -16.43 -24.09 34.52
CA VAL A 161 -16.25 -25.34 33.78
C VAL A 161 -15.61 -25.03 32.43
N LEU A 162 -14.38 -25.50 32.26
CA LEU A 162 -13.63 -25.43 31.00
C LEU A 162 -13.82 -26.72 30.21
N TRP A 163 -13.96 -26.59 28.90
CA TRP A 163 -14.19 -27.68 27.97
C TRP A 163 -13.02 -27.78 27.00
N LYS A 164 -12.45 -28.99 26.88
CA LYS A 164 -11.34 -29.27 25.99
C LYS A 164 -11.68 -30.39 25.03
N LYS A 165 -11.41 -30.19 23.73
CA LYS A 165 -11.52 -31.25 22.73
C LYS A 165 -10.52 -32.37 22.97
N ILE A 166 -10.97 -33.58 22.67
CA ILE A 166 -10.12 -34.76 22.58
C ILE A 166 -10.11 -35.19 21.11
N GLU A 167 -8.91 -35.33 20.53
CA GLU A 167 -8.75 -35.98 19.23
C GLU A 167 -9.07 -37.46 19.39
N LYS A 168 -10.10 -37.89 18.66
CA LYS A 168 -10.51 -39.28 18.59
C LYS A 168 -10.41 -39.70 17.13
N ASP A 169 -9.51 -40.63 16.87
CA ASP A 169 -9.28 -41.26 15.56
C ASP A 169 -10.56 -41.96 15.06
#